data_AF-A0A0Q4QY14-F1
#
_entry.id   AF-A0A0Q4QY14-F1
#
_cell.length_a   1.000
_cell.length_b   1.000
_cell.length_c   1.000
_cell.angle_alpha   90.00
_cell.angle_beta   90.00
_cell.angle_gamma   90.00
#
_symmetry.space_group_name_H-M   'P 1'
#
loop_
_entity.id
_entity.type
_entity.pdbx_description
1 polymer ?
#
loop_
_entity_poly.entity_id
_entity_poly.type
_entity_poly.pdbx_seq_one_letter_code
_entity_poly.pdbx_strand_id
1 'polypeptide(L)'
;MKKIFGIFFLLLGLWVAVASLNPIYLLNREGRIAKSISRQYTIDQLDMIGNHGQLNGNEVEIVTKPRGNRYELQVLLNDAPLIGPMNVPVHENGKFYEGAWIDVFRLHNNDERGHKQDQIAIVQTMPEKKSFHLVYISPDQQVTASSVDIDKHTDNYLDITLIKRSGYYEMGYKLAVVPVTANILGYVFPWFFVLIGCIQMLIGVILLVKARSATKRQLATGTSSSP
;
A
#
# COMPACT_ATOMS: atom_id res chain seq x y z
N MET A 1 44.29 17.53 -0.01
CA MET A 1 43.08 17.27 0.81
C MET A 1 41.77 17.76 0.21
N LYS A 2 41.59 19.05 -0.16
CA LYS A 2 40.29 19.59 -0.65
C LYS A 2 39.68 18.85 -1.86
N LYS A 3 40.50 18.35 -2.79
CA LYS A 3 40.04 17.53 -3.94
C LYS A 3 39.47 16.17 -3.51
N ILE A 4 40.13 15.51 -2.56
CA ILE A 4 39.72 14.19 -2.04
C ILE A 4 38.38 14.31 -1.30
N PHE A 5 38.24 15.33 -0.44
CA PHE A 5 36.96 15.64 0.20
C PHE A 5 35.86 15.98 -0.81
N GLY A 6 36.17 16.76 -1.85
CA GLY A 6 35.19 17.08 -2.91
C GLY A 6 34.68 15.85 -3.66
N ILE A 7 35.58 14.90 -4.00
CA ILE A 7 35.22 13.63 -4.63
C ILE A 7 34.38 12.75 -3.68
N PHE A 8 34.79 12.67 -2.41
CA PHE A 8 34.07 11.91 -1.39
C PHE A 8 32.61 12.37 -1.24
N PHE A 9 32.37 13.68 -1.10
CA PHE A 9 31.01 14.22 -0.99
C PHE A 9 30.17 14.03 -2.25
N LEU A 10 30.79 14.03 -3.44
CA LEU A 10 30.10 13.73 -4.69
C LEU A 10 29.65 12.27 -4.75
N LEU A 11 30.52 11.33 -4.41
CA LEU A 11 30.20 9.89 -4.40
C LEU A 11 29.14 9.56 -3.34
N LEU A 12 29.28 10.13 -2.14
CA LEU A 12 28.31 9.95 -1.06
C LEU A 12 26.93 10.49 -1.46
N GLY A 13 26.87 11.70 -2.01
CA GLY A 13 25.59 12.28 -2.45
C GLY A 13 24.92 11.51 -3.58
N LEU A 14 25.72 10.99 -4.53
CA LEU A 14 25.21 10.11 -5.59
C LEU A 14 24.66 8.79 -5.04
N TRP A 15 25.37 8.16 -4.10
CA TRP A 15 24.91 6.93 -3.43
C TRP A 15 23.58 7.13 -2.71
N VAL A 16 23.47 8.21 -1.93
CA VAL A 16 22.25 8.54 -1.20
C VAL A 16 21.09 8.82 -2.16
N ALA A 17 21.33 9.54 -3.26
CA ALA A 17 20.31 9.79 -4.28
C ALA A 17 19.84 8.48 -4.94
N VAL A 18 20.76 7.62 -5.38
CA VAL A 18 20.43 6.33 -6.01
C VAL A 18 19.65 5.42 -5.05
N ALA A 19 20.06 5.33 -3.80
CA ALA A 19 19.37 4.53 -2.79
C ALA A 19 17.92 5.03 -2.54
N SER A 20 17.69 6.33 -2.66
CA SER A 20 16.38 6.96 -2.43
C SER A 20 15.45 6.90 -3.65
N LEU A 21 15.97 6.69 -4.86
CA LEU A 21 15.16 6.62 -6.09
C LEU A 21 14.19 5.43 -6.09
N ASN A 22 14.61 4.28 -5.56
CA ASN A 22 13.76 3.08 -5.54
C ASN A 22 12.52 3.26 -4.63
N PRO A 23 12.65 3.69 -3.35
CA PRO A 23 11.50 4.07 -2.53
C PRO A 23 10.59 5.13 -3.19
N ILE A 24 11.15 6.16 -3.81
CA ILE A 24 10.37 7.21 -4.49
C ILE A 24 9.58 6.64 -5.68
N TYR A 25 10.21 5.78 -6.49
CA TYR A 25 9.54 5.12 -7.61
C TYR A 25 8.34 4.30 -7.13
N LEU A 26 8.51 3.53 -6.04
CA LEU A 26 7.44 2.73 -5.45
C LEU A 26 6.31 3.62 -4.92
N LEU A 27 6.60 4.69 -4.19
CA LEU A 27 5.61 5.64 -3.69
C LEU A 27 4.83 6.31 -4.83
N ASN A 28 5.52 6.75 -5.89
CA ASN A 28 4.87 7.34 -7.06
C ASN A 28 3.99 6.34 -7.83
N ARG A 29 4.38 5.06 -7.85
CA ARG A 29 3.55 4.00 -8.43
C ARG A 29 2.29 3.78 -7.59
N GLU A 30 2.40 3.66 -6.28
CA GLU A 30 1.24 3.52 -5.39
C GLU A 30 0.30 4.73 -5.49
N GLY A 31 0.83 5.95 -5.50
CA GLY A 31 0.03 7.17 -5.66
C GLY A 31 -0.76 7.19 -6.98
N ARG A 32 -0.16 6.71 -8.08
CA ARG A 32 -0.85 6.57 -9.38
C ARG A 32 -1.96 5.53 -9.32
N ILE A 33 -1.72 4.39 -8.67
CA ILE A 33 -2.72 3.34 -8.51
C ILE A 33 -3.88 3.84 -7.66
N ALA A 34 -3.60 4.42 -6.49
CA ALA A 34 -4.62 4.98 -5.61
C ALA A 34 -5.47 6.04 -6.31
N LYS A 35 -4.83 6.93 -7.11
CA LYS A 35 -5.52 7.93 -7.91
C LYS A 35 -6.36 7.32 -9.04
N SER A 36 -5.89 6.23 -9.65
CA SER A 36 -6.65 5.51 -10.68
C SER A 36 -7.89 4.86 -10.09
N ILE A 37 -7.76 4.20 -8.94
CA ILE A 37 -8.87 3.57 -8.24
C ILE A 37 -9.86 4.64 -7.76
N SER A 38 -9.41 5.72 -7.13
CA SER A 38 -10.33 6.75 -6.63
C SER A 38 -11.08 7.47 -7.75
N ARG A 39 -10.54 7.48 -8.97
CA ARG A 39 -11.26 7.95 -10.16
C ARG A 39 -12.33 6.98 -10.62
N GLN A 40 -12.11 5.67 -10.49
CA GLN A 40 -13.04 4.64 -10.95
C GLN A 40 -14.07 4.24 -9.90
N TYR A 41 -13.69 4.28 -8.62
CA TYR A 41 -14.49 3.81 -7.51
C TYR A 41 -14.38 4.75 -6.31
N THR A 42 -15.52 5.05 -5.69
CA THR A 42 -15.56 5.50 -4.29
C THR A 42 -15.84 4.27 -3.43
N ILE A 43 -14.99 4.03 -2.44
CA ILE A 43 -15.08 2.84 -1.56
C ILE A 43 -15.46 3.31 -0.17
N ASP A 44 -16.61 2.87 0.30
CA ASP A 44 -17.14 3.17 1.63
C ASP A 44 -17.45 1.88 2.38
N GLN A 45 -17.44 1.90 3.72
CA GLN A 45 -17.93 0.77 4.48
C GLN A 45 -19.46 0.67 4.29
N LEU A 46 -19.98 -0.52 4.03
CA LEU A 46 -21.43 -0.70 3.99
C LEU A 46 -21.98 -0.53 5.40
N ASP A 47 -23.07 0.21 5.54
CA ASP A 47 -23.73 0.38 6.83
C ASP A 47 -24.38 -0.96 7.24
N MET A 48 -23.91 -1.53 8.35
CA MET A 48 -24.34 -2.83 8.85
C MET A 48 -25.02 -2.62 10.21
N ILE A 49 -26.29 -3.02 10.34
CA ILE A 49 -27.05 -3.01 11.59
C ILE A 49 -27.09 -4.44 12.13
N GLY A 50 -26.43 -4.70 13.26
CA GLY A 50 -26.46 -6.03 13.90
C GLY A 50 -26.02 -7.17 12.95
N ASN A 51 -24.98 -6.93 12.15
CA ASN A 51 -24.43 -7.81 11.12
C ASN A 51 -25.25 -7.99 9.83
N HIS A 52 -26.28 -7.17 9.63
CA HIS A 52 -27.08 -7.17 8.40
C HIS A 52 -26.90 -5.85 7.64
N GLY A 53 -26.76 -5.91 6.32
CA GLY A 53 -26.69 -4.75 5.45
C GLY A 53 -27.43 -4.97 4.14
N GLN A 54 -27.93 -3.90 3.53
CA GLN A 54 -28.67 -3.98 2.28
C GLN A 54 -28.18 -2.94 1.27
N LEU A 55 -28.06 -3.36 0.01
CA LEU A 55 -27.74 -2.47 -1.11
C LEU A 55 -28.31 -3.01 -2.42
N ASN A 56 -29.07 -2.19 -3.16
CA ASN A 56 -29.63 -2.55 -4.47
C ASN A 56 -30.43 -3.87 -4.48
N GLY A 57 -31.19 -4.14 -3.42
CA GLY A 57 -31.95 -5.38 -3.28
C GLY A 57 -31.13 -6.63 -2.94
N ASN A 58 -29.81 -6.48 -2.76
CA ASN A 58 -28.94 -7.50 -2.17
C ASN A 58 -28.90 -7.30 -0.65
N GLU A 59 -29.28 -8.32 0.09
CA GLU A 59 -29.15 -8.41 1.54
C GLU A 59 -27.91 -9.24 1.88
N VAL A 60 -27.05 -8.69 2.72
CA VAL A 60 -25.84 -9.35 3.20
C VAL A 60 -25.95 -9.53 4.70
N GLU A 61 -25.83 -10.76 5.16
CA GLU A 61 -25.81 -11.11 6.58
C GLU A 61 -24.50 -11.80 6.94
N ILE A 62 -23.89 -11.39 8.06
CA ILE A 62 -22.75 -12.10 8.66
C ILE A 62 -23.27 -12.93 9.83
N VAL A 63 -23.46 -14.22 9.57
CA VAL A 63 -23.89 -15.20 10.58
C VAL A 63 -22.69 -15.60 11.43
N THR A 64 -22.83 -15.45 12.74
CA THR A 64 -21.88 -15.96 13.73
C THR A 64 -22.56 -17.00 14.61
N LYS A 65 -22.14 -18.27 14.54
CA LYS A 65 -22.69 -19.37 15.35
C LYS A 65 -21.61 -20.01 16.22
N PRO A 66 -21.82 -20.19 17.54
CA PRO A 66 -20.88 -20.95 18.35
C PRO A 66 -20.90 -22.43 17.94
N ARG A 67 -19.71 -23.04 17.82
CA ARG A 67 -19.49 -24.44 17.46
C ARG A 67 -18.38 -25.04 18.31
N GLY A 68 -18.75 -25.53 19.49
CA GLY A 68 -17.80 -26.04 20.47
C GLY A 68 -16.87 -24.94 20.98
N ASN A 69 -15.56 -25.08 20.75
CA ASN A 69 -14.54 -24.08 21.10
C ASN A 69 -14.19 -23.11 19.95
N ARG A 70 -15.05 -23.04 18.92
CA ARG A 70 -14.89 -22.17 17.75
C ARG A 70 -16.18 -21.40 17.47
N TYR A 71 -16.08 -20.30 16.73
CA TYR A 71 -17.20 -19.68 16.04
C TYR A 71 -17.19 -20.08 14.58
N GLU A 72 -18.37 -20.35 14.04
CA GLU A 72 -18.62 -20.47 12.62
C GLU A 72 -19.06 -19.10 12.10
N LEU A 73 -18.26 -18.52 11.21
CA LEU A 73 -18.55 -17.28 10.48
C LEU A 73 -18.98 -17.64 9.06
N GLN A 74 -20.13 -17.14 8.64
CA GLN A 74 -20.64 -17.35 7.29
C GLN A 74 -21.28 -16.06 6.77
N VAL A 75 -21.00 -15.75 5.51
CA VAL A 75 -21.65 -14.64 4.79
C VAL A 75 -22.81 -15.21 3.98
N LEU A 76 -24.00 -14.67 4.19
CA LEU A 76 -25.17 -14.93 3.37
C LEU A 76 -25.43 -13.75 2.45
N LEU A 77 -25.81 -14.04 1.20
CA LEU A 77 -26.38 -13.11 0.25
C LEU A 77 -27.79 -13.57 -0.06
N ASN A 78 -28.79 -12.76 0.28
CA ASN A 78 -30.21 -13.09 0.11
C ASN A 78 -30.53 -14.51 0.66
N ASP A 79 -30.18 -14.75 1.93
CA ASP A 79 -30.30 -16.03 2.65
C ASP A 79 -29.46 -17.21 2.10
N ALA A 80 -28.74 -17.03 1.00
CA ALA A 80 -27.90 -18.07 0.40
C ALA A 80 -26.44 -17.92 0.82
N PRO A 81 -25.73 -19.01 1.20
CA PRO A 81 -24.33 -18.93 1.57
C PRO A 81 -23.47 -18.54 0.37
N LEU A 82 -22.76 -17.43 0.52
CA LEU A 82 -21.95 -16.85 -0.55
C LEU A 82 -20.55 -17.50 -0.61
N ILE A 83 -20.03 -17.92 0.53
CA ILE A 83 -18.81 -18.74 0.68
C ILE A 83 -19.09 -19.83 1.72
N GLY A 84 -18.34 -20.92 1.67
CA GLY A 84 -18.34 -21.92 2.72
C GLY A 84 -18.03 -21.32 4.10
N PRO A 85 -18.58 -21.91 5.18
CA PRO A 85 -18.37 -21.39 6.53
C PRO A 85 -16.89 -21.43 6.92
N MET A 86 -16.47 -20.39 7.64
CA MET A 86 -15.13 -20.29 8.22
C MET A 86 -15.19 -20.56 9.71
N ASN A 87 -14.33 -21.44 10.21
CA ASN A 87 -14.21 -21.70 11.63
C ASN A 87 -13.08 -20.85 12.23
N VAL A 88 -13.41 -20.02 13.21
CA VAL A 88 -12.47 -19.18 13.94
C VAL A 88 -12.38 -19.61 15.39
N PRO A 89 -11.18 -19.73 15.98
CA PRO A 89 -11.06 -19.96 17.41
C PRO A 89 -11.65 -18.79 18.21
N VAL A 90 -12.30 -19.12 19.33
CA VAL A 90 -12.80 -18.14 20.30
C VAL A 90 -11.59 -17.50 21.00
N HIS A 91 -11.47 -16.18 21.03
CA HIS A 91 -10.47 -15.51 21.88
C HIS A 91 -10.93 -15.56 23.35
N GLU A 92 -9.98 -15.62 24.29
CA GLU A 92 -10.25 -15.74 25.74
C GLU A 92 -11.15 -14.63 26.34
N ASN A 93 -11.31 -13.51 25.61
CA ASN A 93 -12.13 -12.36 26.01
C ASN A 93 -13.51 -12.34 25.33
N GLY A 94 -13.89 -13.41 24.63
CA GLY A 94 -15.16 -13.51 23.89
C GLY A 94 -15.19 -12.74 22.57
N LYS A 95 -14.08 -12.13 22.13
CA LYS A 95 -13.95 -11.47 20.82
C LYS A 95 -13.39 -12.45 19.77
N PHE A 96 -13.50 -12.08 18.49
CA PHE A 96 -12.84 -12.84 17.41
C PHE A 96 -11.31 -12.65 17.49
N TYR A 97 -10.56 -13.64 17.00
CA TYR A 97 -9.10 -13.61 16.95
C TYR A 97 -8.57 -12.43 16.11
N GLU A 98 -7.44 -11.83 16.51
CA GLU A 98 -6.68 -10.92 15.64
C GLU A 98 -6.30 -11.66 14.34
N GLY A 99 -6.75 -11.13 13.19
CA GLY A 99 -6.46 -11.71 11.87
C GLY A 99 -7.63 -12.41 11.17
N ALA A 100 -8.81 -12.50 11.79
CA ALA A 100 -10.01 -12.99 11.12
C ALA A 100 -11.12 -11.94 11.19
N TRP A 101 -11.44 -11.35 10.04
CA TRP A 101 -12.54 -10.41 9.91
C TRP A 101 -13.24 -10.59 8.56
N ILE A 102 -14.50 -10.16 8.52
CA ILE A 102 -15.31 -10.00 7.33
C ILE A 102 -15.64 -8.52 7.26
N ASP A 103 -15.17 -7.84 6.23
CA ASP A 103 -15.52 -6.46 5.95
C ASP A 103 -16.37 -6.37 4.70
N VAL A 104 -17.44 -5.57 4.80
CA VAL A 104 -18.37 -5.34 3.70
C VAL A 104 -18.25 -3.88 3.28
N PHE A 105 -17.97 -3.67 2.01
CA PHE A 105 -17.78 -2.37 1.39
C PHE A 105 -18.85 -2.10 0.34
N ARG A 106 -19.23 -0.84 0.22
CA ARG A 106 -19.93 -0.29 -0.93
C ARG A 106 -18.90 0.24 -1.93
N LEU A 107 -18.96 -0.22 -3.17
CA LEU A 107 -18.19 0.31 -4.30
C LEU A 107 -19.10 1.15 -5.17
N HIS A 108 -18.97 2.46 -5.12
CA HIS A 108 -19.64 3.37 -6.05
C HIS A 108 -18.83 3.47 -7.33
N ASN A 109 -19.33 2.97 -8.46
CA ASN A 109 -18.67 3.14 -9.74
C ASN A 109 -18.82 4.59 -10.24
N ASN A 110 -17.68 5.27 -10.40
CA ASN A 110 -17.58 6.67 -10.82
C ASN A 110 -17.52 6.80 -12.35
N ASP A 111 -18.36 6.07 -13.10
CA ASP A 111 -18.37 6.18 -14.57
C ASP A 111 -18.73 7.62 -15.00
N GLU A 112 -17.88 8.21 -15.84
CA GLU A 112 -18.01 9.57 -16.39
C GLU A 112 -19.33 9.75 -17.18
N ARG A 113 -19.96 8.64 -17.59
CA ARG A 113 -21.24 8.63 -18.32
C ARG A 113 -22.47 8.79 -17.42
N GLY A 114 -22.30 8.86 -16.10
CA GLY A 114 -23.40 9.09 -15.15
C GLY A 114 -24.21 7.84 -14.77
N HIS A 115 -23.84 6.67 -15.28
CA HIS A 115 -24.40 5.38 -14.85
C HIS A 115 -23.75 4.94 -13.53
N LYS A 116 -24.14 5.60 -12.46
CA LYS A 116 -23.74 5.26 -11.10
C LYS A 116 -24.41 3.96 -10.70
N GLN A 117 -23.62 2.93 -10.47
CA GLN A 117 -24.10 1.65 -9.96
C GLN A 117 -23.23 1.24 -8.78
N ASP A 118 -23.89 1.06 -7.63
CA ASP A 118 -23.24 0.61 -6.42
C ASP A 118 -23.12 -0.92 -6.42
N GLN A 119 -21.94 -1.41 -6.10
CA GLN A 119 -21.66 -2.83 -5.94
C GLN A 119 -21.34 -3.10 -4.47
N ILE A 120 -21.60 -4.33 -4.00
CA ILE A 120 -21.08 -4.78 -2.70
C ILE A 120 -19.77 -5.50 -2.95
N ALA A 121 -18.75 -5.20 -2.14
CA ALA A 121 -17.54 -6.00 -2.07
C ALA A 121 -17.34 -6.53 -0.66
N ILE A 122 -17.07 -7.81 -0.54
CA ILE A 122 -16.86 -8.50 0.74
C ILE A 122 -15.42 -8.98 0.77
N VAL A 123 -14.69 -8.62 1.81
CA VAL A 123 -13.34 -9.11 2.09
C VAL A 123 -13.42 -10.04 3.28
N GLN A 124 -13.02 -11.30 3.06
CA GLN A 124 -12.98 -12.32 4.10
C GLN A 124 -11.57 -12.89 4.18
N THR A 125 -10.93 -12.79 5.34
CA THR A 125 -9.64 -13.47 5.58
C THR A 125 -9.86 -14.97 5.74
N MET A 126 -8.94 -15.81 5.24
CA MET A 126 -8.85 -17.24 5.53
C MET A 126 -7.57 -17.52 6.35
N PRO A 127 -7.63 -17.46 7.69
CA PRO A 127 -6.44 -17.46 8.55
C PRO A 127 -5.57 -18.72 8.38
N GLU A 128 -6.20 -19.89 8.23
CA GLU A 128 -5.50 -21.16 8.04
C GLU A 128 -4.72 -21.23 6.72
N LYS A 129 -5.04 -20.36 5.74
CA LYS A 129 -4.52 -20.40 4.38
C LYS A 129 -3.70 -19.18 3.99
N LYS A 130 -3.43 -18.23 4.91
CA LYS A 130 -2.77 -16.94 4.60
C LYS A 130 -3.30 -16.29 3.32
N SER A 131 -4.61 -16.31 3.14
CA SER A 131 -5.25 -15.80 1.93
C SER A 131 -6.50 -15.01 2.27
N PHE A 132 -6.90 -14.16 1.33
CA PHE A 132 -8.14 -13.41 1.36
C PHE A 132 -9.07 -13.94 0.28
N HIS A 133 -10.35 -13.99 0.59
CA HIS A 133 -11.41 -14.22 -0.37
C HIS A 133 -12.14 -12.90 -0.57
N LEU A 134 -12.20 -12.44 -1.82
CA LEU A 134 -12.90 -11.22 -2.17
C LEU A 134 -14.09 -11.60 -3.03
N VAL A 135 -15.24 -11.06 -2.70
CA VAL A 135 -16.45 -11.30 -3.47
C VAL A 135 -17.11 -9.99 -3.84
N TYR A 136 -17.40 -9.87 -5.13
CA TYR A 136 -18.03 -8.72 -5.75
C TYR A 136 -19.45 -9.11 -6.15
N ILE A 137 -20.41 -8.33 -5.70
CA ILE A 137 -21.83 -8.52 -5.98
C ILE A 137 -22.30 -7.29 -6.75
N SER A 138 -22.66 -7.51 -8.01
CA SER A 138 -23.17 -6.47 -8.88
C SER A 138 -24.64 -6.13 -8.56
N PRO A 139 -25.18 -5.01 -9.07
CA PRO A 139 -26.59 -4.65 -8.88
C PRO A 139 -27.56 -5.69 -9.45
N ASP A 140 -27.15 -6.41 -10.49
CA ASP A 140 -27.90 -7.52 -11.11
C ASP A 140 -27.65 -8.87 -10.44
N GLN A 141 -27.12 -8.87 -9.22
CA GLN A 141 -26.89 -10.04 -8.37
C GLN A 141 -25.88 -11.05 -8.93
N GLN A 142 -25.06 -10.66 -9.92
CA GLN A 142 -23.95 -11.48 -10.36
C GLN A 142 -22.85 -11.46 -9.31
N VAL A 143 -22.37 -12.65 -8.95
CA VAL A 143 -21.33 -12.85 -7.95
C VAL A 143 -20.03 -13.21 -8.65
N THR A 144 -19.00 -12.41 -8.44
CA THR A 144 -17.63 -12.72 -8.88
C THR A 144 -16.74 -12.89 -7.65
N ALA A 145 -16.05 -14.02 -7.56
CA ALA A 145 -15.14 -14.29 -6.44
C ALA A 145 -13.68 -14.34 -6.93
N SER A 146 -12.78 -13.77 -6.13
CA SER A 146 -11.33 -13.92 -6.30
C SER A 146 -10.69 -14.37 -4.98
N SER A 147 -9.56 -15.05 -5.09
CA SER A 147 -8.75 -15.41 -3.93
C SER A 147 -7.35 -14.86 -4.09
N VAL A 148 -6.86 -14.21 -3.05
CA VAL A 148 -5.56 -13.55 -3.01
C VAL A 148 -4.72 -14.19 -1.93
N ASP A 149 -3.66 -14.87 -2.33
CA ASP A 149 -2.66 -15.46 -1.45
C ASP A 149 -1.62 -14.38 -1.10
N ILE A 150 -1.37 -14.20 0.21
CA ILE A 150 -0.41 -13.20 0.71
C ILE A 150 0.97 -13.41 0.10
N ASP A 151 1.38 -14.66 -0.10
CA ASP A 151 2.73 -15.01 -0.56
C ASP A 151 2.88 -14.87 -2.09
N LYS A 152 1.77 -14.96 -2.84
CA LYS A 152 1.81 -14.89 -4.31
C LYS A 152 1.59 -13.49 -4.86
N HIS A 153 1.01 -12.61 -4.04
CA HIS A 153 0.58 -11.25 -4.38
C HIS A 153 -0.39 -11.22 -5.59
N THR A 154 -1.23 -10.19 -5.67
CA THR A 154 -2.11 -9.98 -6.84
C THR A 154 -1.69 -8.71 -7.59
N ASP A 155 -1.94 -8.66 -8.89
CA ASP A 155 -1.81 -7.43 -9.69
C ASP A 155 -3.15 -6.67 -9.79
N ASN A 156 -4.23 -7.20 -9.20
CA ASN A 156 -5.50 -6.51 -9.12
C ASN A 156 -5.45 -5.41 -8.05
N TYR A 157 -5.48 -4.17 -8.50
CA TYR A 157 -5.32 -3.02 -7.63
C TYR A 157 -6.53 -2.79 -6.71
N LEU A 158 -7.73 -3.15 -7.16
CA LEU A 158 -8.95 -3.05 -6.35
C LEU A 158 -8.89 -4.05 -5.19
N ASP A 159 -8.50 -5.30 -5.46
CA ASP A 159 -8.37 -6.35 -4.44
C ASP A 159 -7.42 -5.91 -3.32
N ILE A 160 -6.24 -5.40 -3.67
CA ILE A 160 -5.24 -4.93 -2.69
C ILE A 160 -5.78 -3.76 -1.88
N THR A 161 -6.49 -2.83 -2.52
CA THR A 161 -7.04 -1.66 -1.83
C THR A 161 -8.11 -2.06 -0.82
N LEU A 162 -8.96 -3.02 -1.17
CA LEU A 162 -9.99 -3.55 -0.27
C LEU A 162 -9.37 -4.32 0.91
N ILE A 163 -8.36 -5.16 0.65
CA ILE A 163 -7.60 -5.85 1.71
C ILE A 163 -6.94 -4.84 2.66
N LYS A 164 -6.26 -3.82 2.14
CA LYS A 164 -5.64 -2.77 2.96
C LYS A 164 -6.68 -2.01 3.80
N ARG A 165 -7.85 -1.70 3.22
CA ARG A 165 -8.96 -1.02 3.92
C ARG A 165 -9.63 -1.88 4.97
N SER A 166 -9.62 -3.20 4.81
CA SER A 166 -10.08 -4.16 5.83
C SER A 166 -9.14 -4.24 7.05
N GLY A 167 -7.98 -3.58 7.00
CA GLY A 167 -7.03 -3.49 8.13
C GLY A 167 -5.72 -4.26 7.91
N TYR A 168 -5.59 -5.05 6.83
CA TYR A 168 -4.34 -5.75 6.52
C TYR A 168 -3.41 -4.90 5.65
N TYR A 169 -2.68 -3.98 6.29
CA TYR A 169 -1.83 -2.98 5.63
C TYR A 169 -0.56 -3.56 4.98
N GLU A 170 -0.16 -4.78 5.35
CA GLU A 170 1.06 -5.43 4.84
C GLU A 170 0.90 -5.98 3.42
N MET A 171 -0.33 -6.05 2.90
CA MET A 171 -0.58 -6.51 1.54
C MET A 171 0.10 -5.60 0.51
N GLY A 172 1.13 -6.11 -0.17
CA GLY A 172 1.85 -5.41 -1.23
C GLY A 172 1.47 -5.89 -2.64
N TYR A 173 1.78 -5.05 -3.64
CA TYR A 173 1.82 -5.47 -5.04
C TYR A 173 3.03 -6.41 -5.25
N LYS A 174 2.97 -7.32 -6.22
CA LYS A 174 4.01 -8.33 -6.55
C LYS A 174 5.45 -7.79 -6.80
N LEU A 175 5.60 -6.46 -6.89
CA LEU A 175 6.87 -5.75 -7.10
C LEU A 175 7.12 -4.67 -6.02
N ALA A 176 6.35 -4.65 -4.93
CA ALA A 176 6.49 -3.66 -3.88
C ALA A 176 7.27 -4.26 -2.71
N VAL A 177 8.44 -3.69 -2.42
CA VAL A 177 8.90 -3.60 -1.03
C VAL A 177 7.78 -2.87 -0.31
N VAL A 178 7.07 -3.56 0.59
CA VAL A 178 5.89 -3.05 1.32
C VAL A 178 6.22 -1.65 1.84
N PRO A 179 5.69 -0.57 1.23
CA PRO A 179 5.84 0.72 1.83
C PRO A 179 4.82 0.72 2.98
N VAL A 180 5.34 0.79 4.21
CA VAL A 180 4.54 0.93 5.42
C VAL A 180 3.86 2.31 5.38
N THR A 181 2.80 2.45 4.59
CA THR A 181 2.11 3.73 4.40
C THR A 181 0.83 3.76 5.21
N ALA A 182 1.01 3.86 6.52
CA ALA A 182 0.09 4.60 7.38
C ALA A 182 0.77 5.86 7.98
N ASN A 183 2.06 6.09 7.72
CA ASN A 183 2.81 7.18 8.33
C ASN A 183 3.33 8.17 7.28
N ILE A 184 2.97 9.45 7.45
CA ILE A 184 3.43 10.57 6.61
C ILE A 184 4.97 10.64 6.53
N LEU A 185 5.64 10.17 7.57
CA LEU A 185 7.09 10.06 7.64
C LEU A 185 7.67 9.13 6.57
N GLY A 186 7.01 8.00 6.27
CA GLY A 186 7.45 7.06 5.24
C GLY A 186 7.43 7.64 3.83
N TYR A 187 6.55 8.61 3.58
CA TYR A 187 6.50 9.35 2.32
C TYR A 187 7.57 10.45 2.26
N VAL A 188 7.81 11.17 3.36
CA VAL A 188 8.71 12.34 3.40
C VAL A 188 10.18 11.96 3.45
N PHE A 189 10.54 10.89 4.17
CA PHE A 189 11.94 10.50 4.38
C PHE A 189 12.74 10.28 3.08
N PRO A 190 12.25 9.52 2.08
CA PRO A 190 13.00 9.32 0.84
C PRO A 190 13.30 10.62 0.10
N TRP A 191 12.35 11.56 0.05
CA TRP A 191 12.55 12.88 -0.55
C TRP A 191 13.57 13.71 0.21
N PHE A 192 13.58 13.63 1.54
CA PHE A 192 14.55 14.31 2.38
C PHE A 192 15.98 13.78 2.15
N PHE A 193 16.15 12.47 1.99
CA PHE A 193 17.45 11.88 1.66
C PHE A 193 17.95 12.29 0.28
N VAL A 194 17.07 12.38 -0.73
CA VAL A 194 17.45 12.94 -2.05
C VAL A 194 17.94 14.39 -1.89
N LEU A 195 17.24 15.21 -1.10
CA LEU A 195 17.66 16.60 -0.87
C LEU A 195 19.05 16.66 -0.22
N ILE A 196 19.31 15.85 0.80
CA ILE A 196 20.64 15.74 1.44
C ILE A 196 21.69 15.32 0.41
N GLY A 197 21.41 14.31 -0.42
CA GLY A 197 22.31 13.85 -1.47
C GLY A 197 22.65 14.95 -2.46
N CYS A 198 21.66 15.71 -2.92
CA CYS A 198 21.85 16.88 -3.79
C CYS A 198 22.72 17.97 -3.14
N ILE A 199 22.49 18.27 -1.85
CA ILE A 199 23.30 19.24 -1.11
C ILE A 199 24.75 18.76 -1.01
N GLN A 200 24.99 17.48 -0.71
CA GLN A 200 26.33 16.89 -0.65
C GLN A 200 27.04 16.94 -2.00
N MET A 201 26.35 16.62 -3.10
CA MET A 201 26.91 16.76 -4.44
C MET A 201 27.28 18.23 -4.74
N LEU A 202 26.43 19.18 -4.37
CA LEU A 202 26.67 20.61 -4.58
C LEU A 202 27.88 21.12 -3.78
N ILE A 203 28.04 20.68 -2.52
CA ILE A 203 29.24 20.94 -1.71
C ILE A 203 30.49 20.33 -2.39
N GLY A 204 30.40 19.10 -2.86
CA GLY A 204 31.49 18.42 -3.57
C GLY A 204 31.94 19.18 -4.82
N VAL A 205 31.00 19.64 -5.64
CA VAL A 205 31.26 20.49 -6.82
C VAL A 205 31.94 21.80 -6.42
N ILE A 206 31.44 22.51 -5.41
CA ILE A 206 32.03 23.78 -4.93
C ILE A 206 33.48 23.57 -4.46
N LEU A 207 33.74 22.50 -3.71
CA LEU A 207 35.08 22.17 -3.22
C LEU A 207 36.05 21.86 -4.37
N LEU A 208 35.59 21.13 -5.39
CA LEU A 208 36.38 20.84 -6.58
C LEU A 208 36.67 22.09 -7.43
N VAL A 209 35.68 22.96 -7.63
CA VAL A 209 35.85 24.23 -8.34
C VAL A 209 36.85 25.12 -7.61
N LYS A 210 36.71 25.29 -6.27
CA LYS A 210 37.65 26.06 -5.46
C LYS A 210 39.07 25.47 -5.50
N ALA A 211 39.20 24.15 -5.43
CA ALA A 211 40.49 23.48 -5.53
C ALA A 211 41.14 23.68 -6.91
N ARG A 212 40.37 23.60 -8.01
CA ARG A 212 40.85 23.85 -9.37
C ARG A 212 41.31 25.30 -9.55
N SER A 213 40.53 26.27 -9.06
CA SER A 213 40.90 27.69 -9.10
C SER A 213 42.15 27.99 -8.28
N ALA A 214 42.33 27.35 -7.11
CA ALA A 214 43.55 27.48 -6.32
C ALA A 214 44.78 26.90 -7.05
N THR A 215 44.64 25.73 -7.69
CA THR A 215 45.71 25.16 -8.51
C THR A 215 46.06 26.05 -9.71
N LYS A 216 45.06 26.61 -10.42
CA LYS A 216 45.28 27.57 -11.51
C LYS A 216 46.01 28.83 -11.03
N ARG A 217 45.65 29.36 -9.86
CA ARG A 217 46.34 30.52 -9.26
C ARG A 217 47.79 30.20 -8.93
N GLN A 218 48.08 29.05 -8.31
CA GLN A 218 49.46 28.61 -8.02
C GLN A 218 50.31 28.45 -9.29
N LEU A 219 49.73 27.86 -10.35
CA LEU A 219 50.37 27.75 -11.67
C LEU A 219 50.63 29.13 -12.31
N ALA A 220 49.71 30.08 -12.16
CA ALA A 220 49.85 31.43 -12.71
C ALA A 220 50.80 32.33 -11.91
N THR A 221 50.95 32.09 -10.60
CA THR A 221 51.86 32.86 -9.72
C THR A 221 53.26 32.29 -9.63
N GLY A 222 53.57 31.19 -10.34
CA GLY A 222 54.92 30.61 -10.39
C GLY A 222 55.45 30.05 -9.06
N THR A 223 54.61 29.95 -8.03
CA THR A 223 55.02 29.44 -6.72
C THR A 223 54.95 27.92 -6.70
N SER A 224 55.99 27.28 -7.23
CA SER A 224 56.31 25.89 -6.87
C SER A 224 56.77 25.91 -5.41
N SER A 225 55.93 25.47 -4.48
CA SER A 225 56.42 25.03 -3.18
C SER A 225 57.19 23.72 -3.40
N SER A 226 58.51 23.84 -3.55
CA SER A 226 59.48 22.76 -3.31
C SER A 226 59.43 22.34 -1.83
N PRO A 227 59.83 21.10 -1.50
CA PRO A 227 59.19 20.21 -0.53
C PRO A 227 59.18 20.69 0.93
#